data_AF-A0A8S3XGT8-F1
#
_entry.id   AF-A0A8S3XGT8-F1
#
_cell.length_a   1.000
_cell.length_b   1.000
_cell.length_c   1.000
_cell.angle_alpha   90.00
_cell.angle_beta   90.00
_cell.angle_gamma   90.00
#
_symmetry.space_group_name_H-M   'P 1'
#
loop_
_entity.id
_entity.type
_entity.pdbx_description
1 polymer ?
#
loop_
_entity_poly.entity_id
_entity_poly.type
_entity_poly.pdbx_seq_one_letter_code
_entity_poly.pdbx_strand_id
1 'polypeptide(L)'
;MMEEERLNDKKTIQTLEDKIELLEKRSRATVVEIRNTPRIYEQNNRPESKTDLCDIVKILAKAVNCSLQESDIRDVYRILSKHETSRPIILDLNSVIKKKPY
;
A
#
# COMPACT_ATOMS: atom_id res chain seq x y z
N MET A 1 23.63 11.24 -38.50
CA MET A 1 23.09 9.91 -38.20
C MET A 1 23.35 9.52 -36.75
N MET A 2 24.57 9.19 -36.32
CA MET A 2 24.82 8.71 -34.94
C MET A 2 24.35 9.66 -33.81
N GLU A 3 24.58 10.97 -33.89
CA GLU A 3 24.19 11.87 -32.78
C GLU A 3 22.67 12.08 -32.69
N GLU A 4 21.98 12.01 -33.83
CA GLU A 4 20.52 12.18 -33.92
C GLU A 4 19.80 10.94 -33.38
N GLU A 5 20.31 9.74 -33.69
CA GLU A 5 19.89 8.48 -33.07
C GLU A 5 20.10 8.53 -31.56
N ARG A 6 21.28 8.97 -31.10
CA ARG A 6 21.60 9.08 -29.67
C ARG A 6 20.68 10.03 -28.92
N LEU A 7 20.28 11.13 -29.55
CA LEU A 7 19.29 12.07 -29.01
C LEU A 7 17.89 11.45 -28.94
N ASN A 8 17.51 10.67 -29.95
CA ASN A 8 16.21 10.01 -29.99
C ASN A 8 16.11 8.87 -28.97
N ASP A 9 17.19 8.12 -28.76
CA ASP A 9 17.30 7.09 -27.74
C ASP A 9 17.15 7.69 -26.34
N LYS A 10 17.86 8.79 -26.05
CA LYS A 10 17.72 9.51 -24.78
C LYS A 10 16.29 9.99 -24.51
N LYS A 11 15.61 10.52 -25.52
CA LYS A 11 14.19 10.92 -25.40
C LYS A 11 13.28 9.72 -25.12
N THR A 12 13.55 8.60 -25.77
CA THR A 12 12.79 7.36 -25.57
C THR A 12 12.99 6.84 -24.15
N ILE A 13 14.23 6.82 -23.66
CA ILE A 13 14.58 6.43 -22.29
C ILE A 13 13.83 7.32 -21.29
N GLN A 14 13.92 8.64 -21.42
CA GLN A 14 13.22 9.57 -20.52
C GLN A 14 11.70 9.31 -20.51
N THR A 15 11.11 9.11 -21.69
CA THR A 15 9.68 8.83 -21.82
C THR A 15 9.30 7.52 -21.12
N LEU A 16 10.16 6.50 -21.15
CA LEU A 16 9.94 5.24 -20.47
C LEU A 16 10.07 5.39 -18.95
N GLU A 17 11.06 6.14 -18.48
CA GLU A 17 11.24 6.45 -17.05
C GLU A 17 10.02 7.19 -16.49
N ASP A 18 9.52 8.22 -17.19
CA ASP A 18 8.33 8.97 -16.80
C ASP A 18 7.09 8.07 -16.72
N LYS A 19 6.96 7.12 -17.66
CA LYS A 19 5.86 6.13 -17.66
C LYS A 19 5.96 5.18 -16.47
N ILE A 20 7.16 4.71 -16.13
CA ILE A 20 7.39 3.85 -14.97
C ILE A 20 7.01 4.60 -13.69
N GLU A 21 7.50 5.83 -13.51
CA GLU A 21 7.18 6.64 -12.34
C GLU A 21 5.66 6.87 -12.20
N LEU A 22 4.98 7.15 -13.31
CA LEU A 22 3.53 7.33 -13.32
C LEU A 22 2.80 6.04 -12.89
N LEU A 23 3.24 4.88 -13.40
CA LEU A 23 2.66 3.59 -13.05
C LEU A 23 2.88 3.26 -11.57
N GLU A 24 4.07 3.51 -11.04
CA GLU A 24 4.38 3.31 -9.62
C GLU A 24 3.54 4.22 -8.71
N LYS A 25 3.41 5.50 -9.06
CA LYS A 25 2.54 6.45 -8.34
C LYS A 25 1.09 5.98 -8.32
N ARG A 26 0.57 5.51 -9.46
CA ARG A 26 -0.81 4.99 -9.56
C ARG A 26 -1.02 3.70 -8.78
N SER A 27 -0.04 2.80 -8.80
CA SER A 27 -0.09 1.54 -8.05
C SER A 27 -0.15 1.79 -6.53
N ARG A 28 0.55 2.81 -6.04
CA ARG A 28 0.53 3.19 -4.62
C ARG A 28 -0.71 3.99 -4.19
N ALA A 29 -1.56 4.44 -5.12
CA ALA A 29 -2.72 5.25 -4.79
C ALA A 29 -3.79 4.47 -3.97
N THR A 30 -3.81 3.14 -4.07
CA THR A 30 -4.69 2.26 -3.29
C THR A 30 -4.07 1.81 -1.96
N VAL A 31 -2.83 2.20 -1.69
CA VAL A 31 -2.05 1.70 -0.56
C VAL A 31 -2.13 2.67 0.61
N VAL A 32 -2.52 2.16 1.78
CA VAL A 32 -2.57 2.88 3.05
C VAL A 32 -1.56 2.27 4.01
N GLU A 33 -0.68 3.13 4.54
CA GLU A 33 0.26 2.75 5.59
C GLU A 33 -0.29 3.15 6.96
N ILE A 34 -0.49 2.16 7.83
CA ILE A 34 -0.99 2.34 9.19
C ILE A 34 0.19 2.12 10.16
N ARG A 35 0.54 3.17 10.89
CA ARG A 35 1.63 3.17 11.88
C ARG A 35 1.09 3.04 13.30
N ASN A 36 1.97 2.66 14.24
CA ASN A 36 1.69 2.60 15.68
C ASN A 36 0.56 1.64 16.07
N THR A 37 0.44 0.52 15.35
CA THR A 37 -0.47 -0.57 15.69
C THR A 37 0.27 -1.61 16.55
N PRO A 38 -0.32 -2.08 17.66
CA PRO A 38 0.28 -3.14 18.46
C PRO A 38 0.39 -4.44 17.66
N ARG A 39 1.36 -5.30 18.01
CA ARG A 39 1.45 -6.66 17.45
C ARG A 39 0.70 -7.63 18.33
N ILE A 40 -0.15 -8.45 17.72
CA ILE A 40 -0.90 -9.48 18.45
C ILE A 40 0.03 -10.53 19.07
N TYR A 41 1.23 -10.70 18.54
CA TYR A 41 2.23 -11.65 19.05
C TYR A 41 2.70 -11.30 20.46
N GLU A 42 2.71 -10.00 20.83
CA GLU A 42 3.02 -9.56 22.19
C GLU A 42 1.90 -9.89 23.19
N GLN A 43 0.70 -10.18 22.70
CA GLN A 43 -0.48 -10.47 23.52
C GLN A 43 -0.85 -11.96 23.56
N ASN A 44 -0.63 -12.71 22.46
CA ASN A 44 -1.14 -14.08 22.30
C ASN A 44 -0.06 -15.14 22.02
N ASN A 45 1.22 -14.77 22.10
CA ASN A 45 2.38 -15.66 21.93
C ASN A 45 2.36 -16.51 20.64
N ARG A 46 1.73 -15.99 19.57
CA ARG A 46 1.57 -16.68 18.28
C ARG A 46 1.78 -15.75 17.08
N PRO A 47 2.10 -16.32 15.91
CA PRO A 47 2.01 -15.64 14.63
C PRO A 47 0.74 -14.86 14.40
N GLU A 48 0.93 -13.57 14.12
CA GLU A 48 -0.10 -12.73 13.54
C GLU A 48 -0.36 -13.24 12.12
N SER A 49 -1.59 -13.66 11.88
CA SER A 49 -2.05 -14.14 10.58
C SER A 49 -2.54 -12.98 9.71
N LYS A 50 -2.81 -13.24 8.43
CA LYS A 50 -3.51 -12.26 7.58
C LYS A 50 -4.91 -11.92 8.10
N THR A 51 -5.61 -12.88 8.71
CA THR A 51 -6.96 -12.67 9.26
C THR A 51 -6.92 -11.70 10.44
N ASP A 52 -5.92 -11.84 11.31
CA ASP A 52 -5.69 -10.92 12.43
C ASP A 52 -5.46 -9.47 11.96
N LEU A 53 -4.64 -9.30 10.92
CA LEU A 53 -4.37 -8.00 10.33
C LEU A 53 -5.64 -7.41 9.72
N CYS A 54 -6.44 -8.21 8.99
CA CYS A 54 -7.73 -7.78 8.47
C CYS A 54 -8.65 -7.29 9.60
N ASP A 55 -8.71 -8.00 10.72
CA ASP A 55 -9.58 -7.63 11.84
C ASP A 55 -9.12 -6.33 12.52
N ILE A 56 -7.80 -6.14 12.72
CA ILE A 56 -7.25 -4.86 13.19
C ILE A 56 -7.66 -3.72 12.26
N VAL A 57 -7.47 -3.90 10.95
CA VAL A 57 -7.80 -2.86 9.97
C VAL A 57 -9.31 -2.56 9.97
N LYS A 58 -10.18 -3.57 10.09
CA LYS A 58 -11.63 -3.37 10.20
C LYS A 58 -12.01 -2.60 11.47
N ILE A 59 -11.36 -2.88 12.60
CA ILE A 59 -11.57 -2.16 13.86
C ILE A 59 -11.15 -0.68 13.69
N LEU A 60 -10.00 -0.44 13.08
CA LEU A 60 -9.52 0.92 12.79
C LEU A 60 -10.44 1.66 11.83
N ALA A 61 -10.91 0.99 10.77
CA ALA A 61 -11.87 1.54 9.83
C ALA A 61 -13.16 1.96 10.54
N LYS A 62 -13.70 1.12 11.43
CA LYS A 62 -14.86 1.45 12.26
C LYS A 62 -14.60 2.65 13.18
N ALA A 63 -13.42 2.74 13.78
CA ALA A 63 -13.04 3.87 14.64
C ALA A 63 -13.04 5.22 13.91
N VAL A 64 -12.81 5.22 12.60
CA VAL A 64 -12.89 6.41 11.73
C VAL A 64 -14.20 6.50 10.94
N ASN A 65 -15.24 5.76 11.33
CA ASN A 65 -16.54 5.71 10.65
C ASN A 65 -16.49 5.31 9.16
N CYS A 66 -15.52 4.47 8.79
CA CYS A 66 -15.39 3.90 7.46
C CYS A 66 -15.89 2.44 7.45
N SER A 67 -16.74 2.10 6.48
CA SER A 67 -17.15 0.72 6.22
C SER A 67 -16.14 0.04 5.29
N LEU A 68 -15.32 -0.86 5.83
CA LEU A 68 -14.39 -1.68 5.07
C LEU A 68 -14.88 -3.14 5.05
N GLN A 69 -15.12 -3.68 3.84
CA GLN A 69 -15.43 -5.09 3.64
C GLN A 69 -14.16 -5.87 3.27
N GLU A 70 -14.13 -7.17 3.52
CA GLU A 70 -12.98 -8.01 3.10
C GLU A 70 -12.76 -7.96 1.59
N SER A 71 -13.84 -7.87 0.80
CA SER A 71 -13.78 -7.72 -0.65
C SER A 71 -13.12 -6.42 -1.12
N ASP A 72 -13.03 -5.41 -0.25
CA ASP A 72 -12.36 -4.15 -0.57
C ASP A 72 -10.83 -4.26 -0.39
N ILE A 73 -10.34 -5.28 0.32
CA ILE A 73 -8.92 -5.51 0.62
C ILE A 73 -8.30 -6.38 -0.47
N ARG A 74 -7.24 -5.89 -1.11
CA ARG A 74 -6.43 -6.66 -2.05
C ARG A 74 -5.37 -7.47 -1.32
N ASP A 75 -4.63 -6.80 -0.43
CA ASP A 75 -3.62 -7.46 0.40
C ASP A 75 -3.41 -6.68 1.71
N VAL A 76 -2.92 -7.39 2.72
CA VAL A 76 -2.57 -6.83 4.02
C VAL A 76 -1.35 -7.53 4.60
N TYR A 77 -0.35 -6.76 5.00
CA TYR A 77 0.89 -7.28 5.57
C TYR A 77 1.63 -6.23 6.39
N ARG A 78 2.60 -6.64 7.20
CA ARG A 78 3.53 -5.73 7.86
C ARG A 78 4.84 -5.62 7.10
N ILE A 79 5.40 -4.41 7.01
CA ILE A 79 6.76 -4.24 6.50
C ILE A 79 7.77 -4.66 7.56
N LEU A 80 8.77 -5.43 7.13
CA LEU A 80 9.95 -5.72 7.94
C LEU A 80 10.79 -4.44 8.06
N SER A 81 10.76 -3.83 9.25
CA SER A 81 11.63 -2.71 9.60
C SER A 81 12.71 -3.18 10.57
N LYS A 82 13.90 -2.57 10.50
CA LYS A 82 15.01 -2.78 11.42
C LYS A 82 14.65 -2.43 12.88
N HIS A 83 13.66 -1.55 13.07
CA HIS A 83 13.14 -1.21 14.38
C HIS A 83 12.00 -2.16 14.77
N GLU A 84 12.23 -2.96 15.79
CA GLU A 84 11.30 -4.00 16.25
C GLU A 84 10.00 -3.44 16.86
N THR A 85 10.02 -2.20 17.35
CA THR A 85 8.94 -1.67 18.21
C THR A 85 7.69 -1.18 17.48
N SER A 86 7.76 -0.91 16.17
CA SER A 86 6.58 -0.49 15.41
C SER A 86 6.76 -0.87 13.94
N ARG A 87 6.22 -2.04 13.55
CA ARG A 87 6.17 -2.43 12.14
C ARG A 87 4.83 -1.99 11.57
N PRO A 88 4.81 -1.06 10.59
CA PRO A 88 3.56 -0.56 10.03
C PRO A 88 2.81 -1.67 9.29
N ILE A 89 1.48 -1.58 9.30
CA ILE A 89 0.60 -2.39 8.47
C ILE A 89 0.43 -1.67 7.14
N ILE A 90 0.71 -2.36 6.05
CA ILE A 90 0.37 -1.95 4.70
C ILE A 90 -0.94 -2.62 4.33
N LEU A 91 -1.90 -1.77 3.97
CA LEU A 91 -3.19 -2.17 3.44
C LEU A 91 -3.25 -1.74 1.98
N ASP A 92 -3.35 -2.70 1.06
CA ASP A 92 -3.65 -2.40 -0.35
C ASP A 92 -5.12 -2.66 -0.62
N LEU A 93 -5.81 -1.66 -1.17
CA LEU A 93 -7.23 -1.71 -1.47
C LEU A 93 -7.46 -2.03 -2.95
N ASN A 94 -8.64 -2.58 -3.25
CA ASN A 94 -9.03 -2.80 -4.65
C ASN A 94 -9.39 -1.50 -5.39
N SER A 95 -9.64 -0.39 -4.69
CA SER A 95 -10.02 0.88 -5.30
C SER A 95 -9.56 2.10 -4.48
N VAL A 96 -9.31 3.20 -5.18
CA VAL A 96 -8.95 4.50 -4.59
C VAL A 96 -10.26 5.28 -4.37
N ILE A 97 -10.80 5.27 -3.14
CA ILE A 97 -11.98 6.05 -2.71
C ILE A 97 -13.29 5.76 -3.50
N LYS A 98 -14.27 5.12 -2.84
CA LYS A 98 -15.69 5.27 -3.19
C LYS A 98 -16.12 6.70 -2.81
N LYS A 99 -15.86 7.70 -3.66
CA LYS A 99 -16.35 9.06 -3.43
C LYS A 99 -17.87 8.97 -3.51
N LYS A 100 -18.58 9.03 -2.38
CA LYS A 100 -20.03 9.23 -2.42
C LYS A 100 -20.26 10.53 -3.19
N PRO A 101 -21.00 10.52 -4.32
CA PRO A 101 -21.54 11.76 -4.85
C PRO A 101 -22.45 12.34 -3.75
N TYR A 102 -22.25 13.62 -3.46
CA TYR A 102 -23.09 14.40 -2.55
C TYR A 102 -24.51 14.49 -3.10
#